data_AF-A0A818YYB6-F1
#
_entry.id   AF-A0A818YYB6-F1
#
_cell.length_a   1.000
_cell.length_b   1.000
_cell.length_c   1.000
_cell.angle_alpha   90.00
_cell.angle_beta   90.00
_cell.angle_gamma   90.00
#
_symmetry.space_group_name_H-M   'P 1'
#
loop_
_entity.id
_entity.type
_entity.pdbx_description
1 polymer ?
#
loop_
_entity_poly.entity_id
_entity_poly.type
_entity_poly.pdbx_seq_one_letter_code
_entity_poly.pdbx_strand_id
1 'polypeptide(L)'
;MNAPLNEIQFKINNEDKMFDTITKHNIEDNKIVYSSFLDLLPKELREDDPCLKNPSEEELKKKTKKSRQALEVLVSSRVPTGIPIQHREKKTSVQYIHYTPSQQGPTFSSSAKQRIIQIVEVQKDPIESPRFKINKKIPRRSPSPPIPILHSPKRKITIEEQENWKIPPCISNWKNTKNYTIPLDKRLATDGHGLQNTHINENFAKLPEALNIAEFKAREAINMRAKMEKQIAKNQKEEQLRELARRARTEQAGIRSINKYDGQSAERDQIRQERQKDRQHDVALQLAEDDKENRSKERDISEKIPLGIQTTSNTDVQFDQRLFNMSSSLSRSLGDDESYNVYDQPWNSSTAVTSQIY
;
A
#
# COMPACT_ATOMS: atom_id res chain seq x y z
N MET A 1 59.81 -45.41 33.01
CA MET A 1 59.75 -45.39 31.54
C MET A 1 59.16 -44.06 31.14
N ASN A 2 60.00 -43.12 30.67
CA ASN A 2 59.51 -41.83 30.22
C ASN A 2 58.71 -42.04 28.94
N ALA A 3 57.45 -41.62 28.92
CA ALA A 3 56.65 -41.59 27.70
C ALA A 3 57.43 -40.78 26.64
N PRO A 4 57.45 -41.21 25.37
CA PRO A 4 58.04 -40.40 24.32
C PRO A 4 57.33 -39.04 24.29
N LEU A 5 58.11 -37.96 24.35
CA LEU A 5 57.59 -36.59 24.27
C LEU A 5 57.02 -36.36 22.87
N ASN A 6 55.73 -35.99 22.80
CA ASN A 6 55.03 -35.67 21.54
C ASN A 6 55.26 -34.21 21.10
N GLU A 7 56.43 -33.65 21.40
CA GLU A 7 56.75 -32.26 21.09
C GLU A 7 57.29 -32.12 19.66
N ILE A 8 56.74 -31.16 18.91
CA ILE A 8 57.26 -30.79 17.60
C ILE A 8 58.63 -30.12 17.83
N GLN A 9 59.66 -30.62 17.15
CA GLN A 9 60.99 -30.03 17.24
C GLN A 9 61.00 -28.61 16.63
N PHE A 10 61.34 -27.61 17.44
CA PHE A 10 61.53 -26.24 16.97
C PHE A 10 62.81 -26.16 16.14
N LYS A 11 62.68 -25.77 14.87
CA LYS A 11 63.83 -25.44 14.01
C LYS A 11 64.19 -23.98 14.27
N ILE A 12 65.42 -23.71 14.67
CA ILE A 12 65.97 -22.36 14.85
C ILE A 12 66.88 -22.08 13.65
N ASN A 13 66.62 -21.01 12.91
CA ASN A 13 67.51 -20.55 11.85
C ASN A 13 68.17 -19.24 12.30
N ASN A 14 69.48 -19.29 12.51
CA ASN A 14 70.48 -18.22 12.61
C ASN A 14 70.24 -16.92 13.41
N GLU A 15 69.06 -16.65 14.00
CA GLU A 15 68.87 -15.67 15.09
C GLU A 15 67.40 -15.55 15.54
N ASP A 16 66.43 -15.90 14.68
CA ASP A 16 65.00 -15.78 14.99
C ASP A 16 64.31 -17.12 15.31
N LYS A 17 63.45 -17.10 16.33
CA LYS A 17 62.56 -18.23 16.67
C LYS A 17 61.46 -18.35 15.61
N MET A 18 61.58 -19.32 14.73
CA MET A 18 60.59 -19.58 13.68
C MET A 18 59.38 -20.33 14.22
N PHE A 19 58.31 -19.60 14.57
CA PHE A 19 57.00 -20.19 14.91
C PHE A 19 56.23 -20.71 13.68
N ASP A 20 56.73 -20.44 12.47
CA ASP A 20 56.16 -20.88 11.19
C ASP A 20 56.09 -22.41 11.03
N THR A 21 56.89 -23.17 11.80
CA THR A 21 56.82 -24.63 11.80
C THR A 21 55.48 -25.15 12.31
N ILE A 22 54.82 -24.40 13.21
CA ILE A 22 53.51 -24.74 13.78
C ILE A 22 52.43 -24.56 12.72
N THR A 23 52.46 -23.47 11.95
CA THR A 23 51.48 -23.21 10.89
C THR A 23 51.63 -24.19 9.73
N LYS A 24 52.85 -24.68 9.47
CA LYS A 24 53.18 -25.59 8.36
C LYS A 24 53.12 -27.09 8.72
N HIS A 25 52.91 -27.46 9.99
CA HIS A 25 53.05 -28.86 10.46
C HIS A 25 52.29 -29.93 9.64
N ASN A 26 51.09 -29.63 9.16
CA ASN A 26 50.25 -30.57 8.38
C ASN A 26 50.11 -30.16 6.91
N ILE A 27 51.01 -29.30 6.44
CA ILE A 27 51.02 -28.74 5.10
C ILE A 27 52.26 -29.29 4.38
N GLU A 28 52.13 -29.58 3.07
CA GLU A 28 53.28 -29.97 2.25
C GLU A 28 54.36 -28.89 2.28
N ASP A 29 55.64 -29.29 2.37
CA ASP A 29 56.78 -28.36 2.46
C ASP A 29 56.82 -27.34 1.30
N ASN A 30 56.27 -27.71 0.13
CA ASN A 30 56.20 -26.86 -1.06
C ASN A 30 55.10 -25.81 -1.02
N LYS A 31 54.12 -25.93 -0.10
CA LYS A 31 52.99 -25.01 -0.04
C LYS A 31 53.35 -23.79 0.80
N ILE A 32 53.32 -22.64 0.14
CA ILE A 32 53.64 -21.35 0.73
C ILE A 32 52.50 -20.92 1.68
N VAL A 33 52.88 -20.53 2.89
CA VAL A 33 51.98 -19.98 3.91
C VAL A 33 52.64 -18.72 4.46
N TYR A 34 51.87 -17.62 4.45
CA TYR A 34 52.27 -16.35 5.05
C TYR A 34 51.83 -16.33 6.52
N SER A 35 52.78 -16.08 7.41
CA SER A 35 52.56 -16.03 8.87
C SER A 35 53.36 -14.93 9.54
N SER A 36 54.35 -14.38 8.86
CA SER A 36 55.28 -13.41 9.44
C SER A 36 54.76 -11.98 9.30
N PHE A 37 55.15 -11.10 10.22
CA PHE A 37 54.82 -9.67 10.12
C PHE A 37 55.42 -9.03 8.86
N LEU A 38 56.59 -9.49 8.42
CA LEU A 38 57.22 -9.05 7.17
C LEU A 38 56.34 -9.29 5.94
N ASP A 39 55.44 -10.29 5.99
CA ASP A 39 54.50 -10.57 4.90
C ASP A 39 53.36 -9.53 4.82
N LEU A 40 53.08 -8.82 5.93
CA LEU A 40 52.07 -7.75 5.99
C LEU A 40 52.60 -6.45 5.38
N LEU A 41 53.91 -6.25 5.40
CA LEU A 41 54.52 -5.01 4.93
C LEU A 41 54.40 -4.90 3.40
N PRO A 42 53.97 -3.73 2.89
CA PRO A 42 53.93 -3.51 1.46
C PRO A 42 55.35 -3.57 0.88
N LYS A 43 55.49 -4.21 -0.28
CA LYS A 43 56.73 -4.18 -1.06
C LYS A 43 56.63 -3.06 -2.08
N GLU A 44 57.56 -2.12 -2.02
CA GLU A 44 57.69 -1.08 -3.05
C GLU A 44 58.24 -1.73 -4.32
N LEU A 45 57.46 -1.68 -5.40
CA LEU A 45 57.83 -2.20 -6.71
C LEU A 45 57.86 -1.05 -7.71
N ARG A 46 58.89 -1.01 -8.55
CA ARG A 46 58.97 -0.10 -9.70
C ARG A 46 58.35 -0.81 -10.91
N GLU A 47 57.77 -0.04 -11.82
CA GLU A 47 57.13 -0.60 -13.03
C GLU A 47 58.12 -1.37 -13.92
N ASP A 48 59.41 -1.01 -13.88
CA ASP A 48 60.47 -1.63 -14.67
C ASP A 48 61.02 -2.94 -14.06
N ASP A 49 60.56 -3.34 -12.87
CA ASP A 49 61.12 -4.48 -12.16
C ASP A 49 60.88 -5.80 -12.94
N PRO A 50 61.93 -6.58 -13.25
CA PRO A 50 61.81 -7.80 -14.04
C PRO A 50 60.98 -8.91 -13.35
N CYS A 51 60.73 -8.79 -12.04
CA CYS A 51 59.94 -9.74 -11.26
C CYS A 51 58.42 -9.61 -11.46
N LEU A 52 57.94 -8.46 -11.97
CA LEU A 52 56.51 -8.21 -12.25
C LEU A 52 56.13 -8.59 -13.70
N LYS A 53 57.07 -9.08 -14.49
CA LYS A 53 56.81 -9.47 -15.88
C LYS A 53 56.07 -10.80 -15.94
N ASN A 54 55.17 -10.92 -16.92
CA ASN A 54 54.53 -12.20 -17.23
C ASN A 54 55.59 -13.26 -17.55
N PRO A 55 55.33 -14.55 -17.24
CA PRO A 55 56.21 -15.63 -17.63
C PRO A 55 56.47 -15.63 -19.13
N SER A 56 57.62 -16.16 -19.55
CA SER A 56 58.00 -16.24 -20.95
C SER A 56 56.94 -16.97 -21.79
N GLU A 57 56.78 -16.57 -23.05
CA GLU A 57 55.75 -17.16 -23.94
C GLU A 57 55.96 -18.67 -24.12
N GLU A 58 57.21 -19.14 -24.12
CA GLU A 58 57.54 -20.56 -24.19
C GLU A 58 57.11 -21.32 -22.94
N GLU A 59 57.31 -20.77 -21.75
CA GLU A 59 56.85 -21.38 -20.50
C GLU A 59 55.33 -21.42 -20.42
N LEU A 60 54.66 -20.37 -20.89
CA LEU A 60 53.20 -20.34 -21.00
C LEU A 60 52.72 -21.46 -21.93
N LYS A 61 53.29 -21.61 -23.13
CA LYS A 61 52.94 -22.71 -24.05
C LYS A 61 53.19 -24.09 -23.42
N LYS A 62 54.30 -24.28 -22.71
CA LYS A 62 54.63 -25.53 -21.99
C LYS A 62 53.61 -25.83 -20.89
N LYS A 63 53.29 -24.85 -20.03
CA LYS A 63 52.29 -24.98 -18.95
C LYS A 63 50.90 -25.26 -19.52
N THR A 64 50.47 -24.51 -20.52
CA THR A 64 49.19 -24.70 -21.21
C THR A 64 49.07 -26.09 -21.81
N LYS A 65 50.11 -26.58 -22.50
CA LYS A 65 50.12 -27.94 -23.06
C LYS A 65 50.02 -29.01 -21.97
N LYS A 66 50.78 -28.87 -20.88
CA LYS A 66 50.76 -29.80 -19.75
C LYS A 66 49.39 -29.82 -19.05
N SER A 67 48.82 -28.65 -18.77
CA SER A 67 47.49 -28.52 -18.16
C SER A 67 46.40 -29.08 -19.07
N ARG A 68 46.45 -28.79 -20.38
CA ARG A 68 45.51 -29.35 -21.37
C ARG A 68 45.54 -30.87 -21.37
N GLN A 69 46.73 -31.48 -21.44
CA GLN A 69 46.89 -32.93 -21.42
C GLN A 69 46.33 -33.55 -20.13
N ALA A 70 46.60 -32.92 -18.97
CA ALA A 70 46.07 -33.41 -17.68
C ALA A 70 44.53 -33.33 -17.62
N LEU A 71 43.94 -32.25 -18.12
CA LEU A 71 42.49 -32.09 -18.18
C LEU A 71 41.86 -33.04 -19.20
N GLU A 72 42.50 -33.28 -20.34
CA GLU A 72 42.04 -34.26 -21.33
C GLU A 72 41.96 -35.67 -20.74
N VAL A 73 42.92 -36.07 -19.89
CA VAL A 73 42.87 -37.36 -19.15
C VAL A 73 41.69 -37.42 -18.19
N LEU A 74 41.42 -36.33 -17.46
CA LEU A 74 40.28 -36.28 -16.54
C LEU A 74 38.95 -36.33 -17.30
N VAL A 75 38.82 -35.58 -18.39
CA VAL A 75 37.63 -35.56 -19.25
C VAL A 75 37.41 -36.92 -19.90
N SER A 76 38.45 -37.53 -20.47
CA SER A 76 38.34 -38.85 -21.11
C SER A 76 37.96 -39.96 -20.13
N SER A 77 38.31 -39.83 -18.84
CA SER A 77 37.84 -40.74 -17.79
C SER A 77 36.37 -40.50 -17.39
N ARG A 78 35.85 -39.28 -17.54
CA ARG A 78 34.49 -38.91 -17.10
C ARG A 78 33.44 -39.08 -18.19
N VAL A 79 33.75 -38.73 -19.43
CA VAL A 79 32.86 -38.87 -20.60
C VAL A 79 32.24 -40.28 -20.73
N PRO A 80 33.00 -41.39 -20.61
CA PRO A 80 32.43 -42.72 -20.75
C PRO A 80 31.31 -43.01 -19.73
N THR A 81 31.41 -42.48 -18.51
CA THR A 81 30.35 -42.68 -17.50
C THR A 81 29.01 -42.04 -17.86
N GLY A 82 28.98 -41.09 -18.81
CA GLY A 82 27.77 -40.42 -19.28
C GLY A 82 27.06 -41.12 -20.44
N ILE A 83 27.72 -42.07 -21.13
CA ILE A 83 27.16 -42.79 -22.28
C ILE A 83 26.89 -44.24 -21.86
N PRO A 84 25.62 -44.65 -21.68
CA PRO A 84 25.28 -45.94 -21.06
C PRO A 84 25.55 -47.16 -21.94
N ILE A 85 25.56 -47.00 -23.27
CA ILE A 85 25.84 -48.08 -24.21
C ILE A 85 27.21 -47.83 -24.83
N GLN A 86 28.19 -48.64 -24.43
CA GLN A 86 29.54 -48.55 -24.94
C GLN A 86 29.91 -49.76 -25.79
N HIS A 87 30.74 -49.53 -26.81
CA HIS A 87 31.39 -50.61 -27.53
C HIS A 87 32.31 -51.37 -26.57
N ARG A 88 32.35 -52.71 -26.70
CA ARG A 88 33.18 -53.60 -25.88
C ARG A 88 34.63 -53.09 -25.85
N GLU A 89 35.14 -52.78 -24.66
CA GLU A 89 36.51 -52.33 -24.47
C GLU A 89 37.49 -53.45 -24.86
N LYS A 90 38.56 -53.09 -25.59
CA LYS A 90 39.63 -54.02 -25.94
C LYS A 90 40.55 -54.18 -24.74
N LYS A 91 40.82 -55.43 -24.34
CA LYS A 91 41.71 -55.74 -23.21
C LYS A 91 43.08 -55.11 -23.39
N THR A 92 43.62 -54.56 -22.31
CA THR A 92 44.99 -54.07 -22.26
C THR A 92 46.00 -55.21 -22.38
N SER A 93 47.19 -54.91 -22.89
CA SER A 93 48.28 -55.89 -23.02
C SER A 93 48.84 -56.29 -21.66
N VAL A 94 49.24 -57.56 -21.51
CA VAL A 94 49.86 -58.13 -20.31
C VAL A 94 51.08 -57.31 -19.87
N GLN A 95 51.16 -56.95 -18.58
CA GLN A 95 52.28 -56.21 -18.00
C GLN A 95 53.08 -57.08 -17.02
N TYR A 96 54.40 -56.95 -17.04
CA TYR A 96 55.31 -57.61 -16.09
C TYR A 96 55.96 -56.57 -15.17
N ILE A 97 55.84 -56.75 -13.86
CA ILE A 97 56.43 -55.86 -12.84
C ILE A 97 57.48 -56.62 -12.03
N HIS A 98 58.63 -55.98 -11.84
CA HIS A 98 59.67 -56.47 -10.93
C HIS A 98 59.39 -55.94 -9.53
N TYR A 99 59.11 -56.84 -8.59
CA TYR A 99 58.81 -56.51 -7.20
C TYR A 99 59.94 -56.96 -6.29
N THR A 100 60.49 -56.02 -5.53
CA THR A 100 61.45 -56.31 -4.46
C THR A 100 60.72 -56.21 -3.11
N PRO A 101 60.52 -57.33 -2.38
CA PRO A 101 59.88 -57.29 -1.07
C PRO A 101 60.70 -56.48 -0.05
N SER A 102 60.01 -55.72 0.82
CA SER A 102 60.65 -54.98 1.91
C SER A 102 61.08 -55.87 3.07
N GLN A 103 60.31 -56.93 3.34
CA GLN A 103 60.67 -57.99 4.29
C GLN A 103 61.48 -59.05 3.56
N GLN A 104 62.77 -59.13 3.88
CA GLN A 104 63.69 -60.12 3.33
C GLN A 104 64.08 -61.09 4.43
N GLY A 105 63.81 -62.37 4.23
CA GLY A 105 64.19 -63.45 5.16
C GLY A 105 64.31 -64.77 4.40
N PRO A 106 65.16 -65.71 4.84
CA PRO A 106 65.43 -66.96 4.14
C PRO A 106 64.18 -67.87 4.03
N THR A 107 63.21 -67.67 4.91
CA THR A 107 61.91 -68.37 4.90
C THR A 107 60.91 -67.78 3.92
N PHE A 108 61.14 -66.55 3.44
CA PHE A 108 60.24 -65.86 2.53
C PHE A 108 60.77 -65.93 1.10
N SER A 109 59.88 -66.22 0.14
CA SER A 109 60.17 -66.18 -1.30
C SER A 109 61.21 -67.18 -1.83
N SER A 110 61.29 -68.40 -1.27
CA SER A 110 62.16 -69.46 -1.80
C SER A 110 63.60 -68.97 -2.09
N SER A 111 64.15 -68.14 -1.20
CA SER A 111 65.49 -67.52 -1.31
C SER A 111 65.69 -66.51 -2.46
N ALA A 112 64.66 -66.18 -3.26
CA ALA A 112 64.77 -65.19 -4.32
C ALA A 112 64.63 -63.75 -3.78
N LYS A 113 65.53 -62.86 -4.22
CA LYS A 113 65.53 -61.44 -3.82
C LYS A 113 64.39 -60.63 -4.44
N GLN A 114 63.89 -61.05 -5.60
CA GLN A 114 62.86 -60.34 -6.37
C GLN A 114 61.83 -61.32 -6.91
N ARG A 115 60.62 -60.81 -7.18
CA ARG A 115 59.53 -61.53 -7.81
C ARG A 115 59.12 -60.80 -9.09
N ILE A 116 58.90 -61.54 -10.16
CA ILE A 116 58.30 -60.99 -11.38
C ILE A 116 56.81 -61.31 -11.32
N ILE A 117 55.98 -60.27 -11.35
CA ILE A 117 54.53 -60.38 -11.25
C ILE A 117 53.94 -60.03 -12.61
N GLN A 118 53.15 -60.96 -13.16
CA GLN A 118 52.36 -60.71 -14.34
C GLN A 118 50.99 -60.17 -13.93
N ILE A 119 50.66 -58.95 -14.37
CA ILE A 119 49.36 -58.33 -14.12
C ILE A 119 48.53 -58.41 -15.40
N VAL A 120 47.32 -58.96 -15.25
CA VAL A 120 46.34 -59.11 -16.33
C VAL A 120 45.01 -58.55 -15.87
N GLU A 121 44.41 -57.68 -16.68
CA GLU A 121 43.09 -57.13 -16.42
C GLU A 121 42.00 -58.20 -16.60
N VAL A 122 41.18 -58.39 -15.57
CA VAL A 122 40.08 -59.36 -15.60
C VAL A 122 38.97 -58.84 -16.51
N GLN A 123 38.48 -59.70 -17.40
CA GLN A 123 37.38 -59.34 -18.31
C GLN A 123 36.09 -59.08 -17.52
N LYS A 124 35.53 -57.89 -17.67
CA LYS A 124 34.23 -57.50 -17.08
C LYS A 124 33.06 -57.93 -17.96
N ASP A 125 31.96 -58.34 -17.34
CA ASP A 125 30.72 -58.69 -18.04
C ASP A 125 29.93 -57.41 -18.38
N PRO A 126 29.52 -57.19 -19.65
CA PRO A 126 28.75 -56.02 -20.04
C PRO A 126 27.32 -55.97 -19.49
N ILE A 127 26.74 -57.09 -19.05
CA ILE A 127 25.36 -57.17 -18.52
C ILE A 127 25.37 -57.18 -16.98
N GLU A 128 26.54 -57.26 -16.36
CA GLU A 128 26.66 -57.27 -14.91
C GLU A 128 26.21 -55.94 -14.30
N SER A 129 25.24 -56.05 -13.39
CA SER A 129 24.72 -54.90 -12.64
C SER A 129 25.77 -54.33 -11.66
N PRO A 130 25.64 -53.05 -11.23
CA PRO A 130 26.56 -52.47 -10.25
C PRO A 130 26.65 -53.28 -8.95
N ARG A 131 27.86 -53.78 -8.63
CA ARG A 131 28.10 -54.67 -7.48
C ARG A 131 27.92 -54.01 -6.10
N PHE A 132 28.17 -52.70 -5.99
CA PHE A 132 28.25 -52.00 -4.69
C PHE A 132 27.28 -50.83 -4.57
N LYS A 133 26.77 -50.61 -3.36
CA LYS A 133 25.93 -49.46 -3.01
C LYS A 133 26.80 -48.21 -2.79
N ILE A 134 26.64 -47.19 -3.64
CA ILE A 134 27.44 -45.93 -3.61
C ILE A 134 26.75 -44.83 -2.77
N ASN A 135 25.58 -45.11 -2.20
CA ASN A 135 24.75 -44.13 -1.49
C ASN A 135 25.21 -43.79 -0.06
N LYS A 136 26.31 -44.39 0.44
CA LYS A 136 26.84 -44.10 1.76
C LYS A 136 27.46 -42.69 1.81
N LYS A 137 26.74 -41.74 2.40
CA LYS A 137 27.21 -40.37 2.62
C LYS A 137 28.09 -40.32 3.87
N ILE A 138 29.32 -39.89 3.70
CA ILE A 138 30.28 -39.65 4.78
C ILE A 138 30.29 -38.13 5.06
N PRO A 139 30.40 -37.66 6.32
CA PRO A 139 30.60 -36.24 6.57
C PRO A 139 31.82 -35.73 5.80
N ARG A 140 31.81 -34.44 5.45
CA ARG A 140 32.96 -33.83 4.76
C ARG A 140 34.20 -33.98 5.63
N ARG A 141 35.34 -34.29 4.99
CA ARG A 141 36.65 -34.27 5.64
C ARG A 141 36.86 -32.90 6.28
N SER A 142 37.56 -32.87 7.42
CA SER A 142 38.02 -31.60 8.00
C SER A 142 38.77 -30.78 6.93
N PRO A 143 38.56 -29.46 6.88
CA PRO A 143 39.27 -28.60 5.94
C PRO A 143 40.78 -28.65 6.22
N SER A 144 41.58 -28.19 5.25
CA SER A 144 42.99 -27.90 5.51
C SER A 144 43.11 -26.94 6.71
N PRO A 145 44.23 -26.98 7.47
CA PRO A 145 44.42 -26.08 8.61
C PRO A 145 44.14 -24.62 8.24
N PRO A 146 43.53 -23.84 9.14
CA PRO A 146 43.19 -22.45 8.86
C PRO A 146 44.47 -21.66 8.57
N ILE A 147 44.42 -20.84 7.52
CA ILE A 147 45.52 -19.98 7.13
C ILE A 147 45.58 -18.79 8.11
N PRO A 148 46.77 -18.31 8.49
CA PRO A 148 46.92 -17.12 9.32
C PRO A 148 46.23 -15.90 8.69
N ILE A 149 45.48 -15.16 9.52
CA ILE A 149 44.79 -13.96 9.07
C ILE A 149 45.66 -12.75 9.41
N LEU A 150 46.23 -12.12 8.37
CA LEU A 150 47.14 -10.98 8.48
C LEU A 150 46.36 -9.66 8.43
N HIS A 151 45.60 -9.36 9.48
CA HIS A 151 44.92 -8.07 9.63
C HIS A 151 45.88 -6.99 10.15
N SER A 152 45.57 -5.72 9.87
CA SER A 152 46.15 -4.61 10.62
C SER A 152 45.76 -4.71 12.11
N PRO A 153 46.53 -4.09 13.02
CA PRO A 153 46.14 -3.97 14.43
C PRO A 153 44.71 -3.43 14.59
N LYS A 154 43.97 -3.96 15.56
CA LYS A 154 42.59 -3.52 15.81
C LYS A 154 42.57 -2.05 16.19
N ARG A 155 41.80 -1.23 15.46
CA ARG A 155 41.49 0.14 15.87
C ARG A 155 40.54 0.07 17.07
N LYS A 156 40.77 0.93 18.07
CA LYS A 156 39.87 1.04 19.21
C LYS A 156 38.59 1.74 18.73
N ILE A 157 37.45 1.11 18.97
CA ILE A 157 36.13 1.67 18.66
C ILE A 157 35.85 2.76 19.70
N THR A 158 35.34 3.92 19.26
CA THR A 158 34.89 4.96 20.20
C THR A 158 33.50 4.62 20.73
N ILE A 159 33.17 5.07 21.95
CA ILE A 159 31.85 4.81 22.56
C ILE A 159 30.75 5.39 21.67
N GLU A 160 30.97 6.59 21.14
CA GLU A 160 30.05 7.27 20.21
C GLU A 160 29.81 6.46 18.93
N GLU A 161 30.87 5.89 18.34
CA GLU A 161 30.73 5.03 17.15
C GLU A 161 29.90 3.79 17.50
N GLN A 162 30.19 3.14 18.62
CA GLN A 162 29.43 1.97 19.06
C GLN A 162 27.95 2.29 19.30
N GLU A 163 27.63 3.45 19.86
CA GLU A 163 26.25 3.90 20.10
C GLU A 163 25.52 4.23 18.80
N ASN A 164 26.16 4.94 17.87
CA ASN A 164 25.59 5.27 16.57
C ASN A 164 25.28 4.01 15.74
N TRP A 165 26.08 2.96 15.90
CA TRP A 165 25.88 1.67 15.24
C TRP A 165 24.98 0.70 16.03
N LYS A 166 24.36 1.14 17.12
CA LYS A 166 23.41 0.33 17.89
C LYS A 166 22.06 0.26 17.15
N ILE A 167 21.85 -0.84 16.43
CA ILE A 167 20.61 -1.09 15.68
C ILE A 167 19.46 -1.38 16.67
N PRO A 168 18.35 -0.62 16.65
CA PRO A 168 17.18 -0.90 17.46
C PRO A 168 16.53 -2.26 17.12
N PRO A 169 15.93 -2.96 18.10
CA PRO A 169 15.24 -4.22 17.83
C PRO A 169 14.01 -4.00 16.94
N CYS A 170 13.76 -4.93 16.02
CA CYS A 170 12.60 -4.89 15.14
C CYS A 170 11.35 -5.38 15.90
N ILE A 171 10.45 -4.46 16.23
CA ILE A 171 9.14 -4.77 16.80
C ILE A 171 8.13 -4.71 15.66
N SER A 172 7.52 -5.84 15.32
CA SER A 172 6.56 -5.90 14.21
C SER A 172 5.12 -5.89 14.71
N ASN A 173 4.24 -5.22 13.97
CA ASN A 173 2.79 -5.20 14.25
C ASN A 173 2.09 -6.51 13.84
N TRP A 174 2.73 -7.36 13.02
CA TRP A 174 2.13 -8.61 12.50
C TRP A 174 2.63 -9.88 13.16
N LYS A 175 3.91 -9.96 13.52
CA LYS A 175 4.56 -11.22 13.93
C LYS A 175 5.23 -11.09 15.29
N ASN A 176 4.94 -12.07 16.13
CA ASN A 176 5.57 -12.25 17.42
C ASN A 176 5.85 -13.75 17.62
N THR A 177 6.85 -14.29 16.92
CA THR A 177 7.09 -15.75 16.88
C THR A 177 7.42 -16.35 18.24
N LYS A 178 8.08 -15.56 19.11
CA LYS A 178 8.42 -15.94 20.48
C LYS A 178 7.40 -15.46 21.52
N ASN A 179 6.28 -14.90 21.09
CA ASN A 179 5.19 -14.39 21.95
C ASN A 179 5.68 -13.47 23.09
N TYR A 180 6.63 -12.57 22.82
CA TYR A 180 7.09 -11.60 23.82
C TYR A 180 5.97 -10.65 24.25
N THR A 181 5.88 -10.36 25.54
CA THR A 181 5.01 -9.29 26.08
C THR A 181 5.69 -7.95 25.82
N ILE A 182 5.19 -7.22 24.83
CA ILE A 182 5.73 -5.93 24.40
C ILE A 182 4.74 -4.85 24.81
N PRO A 183 5.19 -3.79 25.52
CA PRO A 183 4.31 -2.70 25.92
C PRO A 183 3.77 -1.93 24.70
N LEU A 184 2.64 -1.26 24.88
CA LEU A 184 1.90 -0.62 23.79
C LEU A 184 2.69 0.51 23.14
N ASP A 185 3.46 1.29 23.91
CA ASP A 185 4.30 2.37 23.42
C ASP A 185 5.31 1.87 22.37
N LYS A 186 5.97 0.73 22.61
CA LYS A 186 6.96 0.17 21.68
C LYS A 186 6.33 -0.47 20.43
N ARG A 187 5.08 -0.93 20.52
CA ARG A 187 4.32 -1.41 19.36
C ARG A 187 3.90 -0.23 18.48
N LEU A 188 3.30 0.78 19.11
CA LEU A 188 2.80 1.98 18.44
C LEU A 188 3.93 2.88 17.93
N ALA A 189 5.12 2.87 18.54
CA ALA A 189 6.24 3.72 18.13
C ALA A 189 6.70 3.49 16.68
N THR A 190 6.40 2.33 16.10
CA THR A 190 6.70 2.03 14.69
C THR A 190 5.67 2.61 13.73
N ASP A 191 4.54 3.06 14.26
CA ASP A 191 3.44 3.58 13.49
C ASP A 191 3.67 5.05 13.16
N GLY A 192 4.12 5.32 11.92
CA GLY A 192 4.36 6.65 11.41
C GLY A 192 3.12 7.55 11.34
N HIS A 193 1.92 7.02 11.64
CA HIS A 193 0.70 7.80 11.74
C HIS A 193 0.81 8.95 12.75
N GLY A 194 1.55 8.79 13.85
CA GLY A 194 1.79 9.86 14.83
C GLY A 194 2.69 11.00 14.33
N LEU A 195 3.43 10.78 13.24
CA LEU A 195 4.28 11.79 12.59
C LEU A 195 3.54 12.58 11.50
N GLN A 196 2.31 12.17 11.15
CA GLN A 196 1.50 12.86 10.14
C GLN A 196 0.85 14.11 10.74
N ASN A 197 1.50 15.25 10.56
CA ASN A 197 0.86 16.54 10.79
C ASN A 197 -0.17 16.77 9.66
N THR A 198 -1.45 16.63 9.96
CA THR A 198 -2.53 16.92 9.00
C THR A 198 -2.69 18.43 8.88
N HIS A 199 -2.39 18.96 7.69
CA HIS A 199 -2.54 20.38 7.39
C HIS A 199 -3.74 20.56 6.44
N ILE A 200 -4.65 21.50 6.76
CA ILE A 200 -5.85 21.77 5.95
C ILE A 200 -5.58 22.96 5.02
N ASN A 201 -5.98 22.84 3.76
CA ASN A 201 -5.83 23.90 2.75
C ASN A 201 -6.88 25.02 2.95
N GLU A 202 -6.48 26.29 2.78
CA GLU A 202 -7.39 27.46 2.85
C GLU A 202 -8.52 27.45 1.82
N ASN A 203 -8.38 26.72 0.72
CA ASN A 203 -9.46 26.57 -0.26
C ASN A 203 -10.70 25.90 0.34
N PHE A 204 -10.54 25.11 1.42
CA PHE A 204 -11.67 24.58 2.19
C PHE A 204 -12.47 25.66 2.91
N ALA A 205 -11.93 26.87 3.13
CA ALA A 205 -12.69 28.00 3.63
C ALA A 205 -13.35 28.80 2.50
N LYS A 206 -12.64 28.99 1.38
CA LYS A 206 -13.13 29.77 0.22
C LYS A 206 -14.35 29.13 -0.45
N LEU A 207 -14.38 27.80 -0.56
CA LEU A 207 -15.48 27.08 -1.20
C LEU A 207 -16.82 27.24 -0.46
N PRO A 208 -16.94 26.92 0.85
CA PRO A 208 -18.21 27.09 1.56
C PRO A 208 -18.62 28.55 1.66
N GLU A 209 -17.68 29.49 1.76
CA GLU A 209 -17.98 30.92 1.70
C GLU A 209 -18.62 31.31 0.35
N ALA A 210 -18.03 30.87 -0.76
CA ALA A 210 -18.57 31.10 -2.09
C ALA A 210 -19.96 30.47 -2.26
N LEU A 211 -20.18 29.25 -1.75
CA LEU A 211 -21.48 28.58 -1.79
C LEU A 211 -22.53 29.33 -0.97
N ASN A 212 -22.18 29.80 0.24
CA ASN A 212 -23.09 30.57 1.08
C ASN A 212 -23.49 31.91 0.42
N ILE A 213 -22.53 32.59 -0.21
CA ILE A 213 -22.80 33.83 -0.96
C ILE A 213 -23.71 33.55 -2.18
N ALA A 214 -23.43 32.47 -2.91
CA ALA A 214 -24.24 32.08 -4.07
C ALA A 214 -25.67 31.72 -3.65
N GLU A 215 -25.84 31.00 -2.55
CA GLU A 215 -27.15 30.64 -1.99
C GLU A 215 -27.94 31.88 -1.57
N PHE A 216 -27.32 32.80 -0.84
CA PHE A 216 -27.98 34.03 -0.41
C PHE A 216 -28.49 34.84 -1.62
N LYS A 217 -27.64 35.03 -2.64
CA LYS A 217 -28.02 35.72 -3.88
C LYS A 217 -29.13 34.99 -4.66
N ALA A 218 -29.09 33.66 -4.71
CA ALA A 218 -30.13 32.87 -5.36
C ALA A 218 -31.49 33.04 -4.66
N ARG A 219 -31.51 32.98 -3.32
CA ARG A 219 -32.73 33.20 -2.53
C ARG A 219 -33.28 34.62 -2.72
N GLU A 220 -32.42 35.62 -2.72
CA GLU A 220 -32.81 37.02 -2.97
C GLU A 220 -33.43 37.18 -4.37
N ALA A 221 -32.79 36.63 -5.41
CA ALA A 221 -33.31 36.68 -6.77
C ALA A 221 -34.68 35.97 -6.91
N ILE A 222 -34.85 34.82 -6.27
CA ILE A 222 -36.12 34.08 -6.23
C ILE A 222 -37.19 34.92 -5.51
N ASN A 223 -36.88 35.50 -4.35
CA ASN A 223 -37.80 36.34 -3.60
C ASN A 223 -38.23 37.58 -4.39
N MET A 224 -37.29 38.23 -5.09
CA MET A 224 -37.59 39.38 -5.94
C MET A 224 -38.47 38.99 -7.13
N ARG A 225 -38.19 37.86 -7.79
CA ARG A 225 -39.03 37.35 -8.88
C ARG A 225 -40.44 37.02 -8.38
N ALA A 226 -40.56 36.32 -7.26
CA ALA A 226 -41.85 36.00 -6.65
C ALA A 226 -42.66 37.26 -6.27
N LYS A 227 -42.00 38.31 -5.77
CA LYS A 227 -42.65 39.61 -5.50
C LYS A 227 -43.14 40.29 -6.79
N MET A 228 -42.30 40.33 -7.82
CA MET A 228 -42.65 40.92 -9.12
C MET A 228 -43.80 40.18 -9.79
N GLU A 229 -43.77 38.84 -9.80
CA GLU A 229 -44.85 38.02 -10.35
C GLU A 229 -46.17 38.25 -9.60
N LYS A 230 -46.11 38.33 -8.26
CA LYS A 230 -47.27 38.66 -7.43
C LYS A 230 -47.81 40.07 -7.73
N GLN A 231 -46.94 41.05 -7.97
CA GLN A 231 -47.34 42.41 -8.35
C GLN A 231 -47.96 42.45 -9.76
N ILE A 232 -47.37 41.78 -10.75
CA ILE A 232 -47.92 41.69 -12.11
C ILE A 232 -49.29 41.00 -12.08
N ALA A 233 -49.42 39.88 -11.36
CA ALA A 233 -50.69 39.18 -11.20
C ALA A 233 -51.76 40.05 -10.51
N LYS A 234 -51.37 40.88 -9.53
CA LYS A 234 -52.26 41.85 -8.89
C LYS A 234 -52.69 42.95 -9.87
N ASN A 235 -51.75 43.53 -10.62
CA ASN A 235 -52.03 44.57 -11.60
C ASN A 235 -52.91 44.06 -12.75
N GLN A 236 -52.66 42.85 -13.26
CA GLN A 236 -53.51 42.21 -14.27
C GLN A 236 -54.93 42.01 -13.78
N LYS A 237 -55.11 41.54 -12.52
CA LYS A 237 -56.44 41.43 -11.92
C LYS A 237 -57.12 42.79 -11.78
N GLU A 238 -56.39 43.83 -11.41
CA GLU A 238 -56.91 45.19 -11.32
C GLU A 238 -57.29 45.77 -12.69
N GLU A 239 -56.47 45.56 -13.72
CA GLU A 239 -56.77 45.95 -15.10
C GLU A 239 -58.00 45.22 -15.64
N GLN A 240 -58.11 43.91 -15.39
CA GLN A 240 -59.30 43.12 -15.77
C GLN A 240 -60.56 43.66 -15.09
N LEU A 241 -60.51 43.96 -13.79
CA LEU A 241 -61.64 44.56 -13.06
C LEU A 241 -61.96 45.97 -13.59
N ARG A 242 -60.94 46.76 -13.92
CA ARG A 242 -61.08 48.11 -14.46
C ARG A 242 -61.70 48.09 -15.86
N GLU A 243 -61.29 47.17 -16.71
CA GLU A 243 -61.84 47.02 -18.06
C GLU A 243 -63.28 46.50 -18.03
N LEU A 244 -63.59 45.54 -17.14
CA LEU A 244 -64.95 45.06 -16.92
C LEU A 244 -65.85 46.19 -16.41
N ALA A 245 -65.36 47.03 -15.49
CA ALA A 245 -66.07 48.23 -15.04
C ALA A 245 -66.24 49.29 -16.14
N ARG A 246 -65.24 49.48 -17.02
CA ARG A 246 -65.34 50.36 -18.19
C ARG A 246 -66.42 49.87 -19.15
N ARG A 247 -66.42 48.57 -19.45
CA ARG A 247 -67.40 47.92 -20.34
C ARG A 247 -68.82 48.04 -19.79
N ALA A 248 -69.02 47.79 -18.50
CA ALA A 248 -70.32 48.00 -17.83
C ALA A 248 -70.80 49.45 -17.93
N ARG A 249 -69.91 50.44 -17.77
CA ARG A 249 -70.27 51.86 -17.95
C ARG A 249 -70.62 52.20 -19.39
N THR A 250 -69.91 51.68 -20.39
CA THR A 250 -70.20 51.96 -21.81
C THR A 250 -71.53 51.32 -22.25
N GLU A 251 -71.83 50.11 -21.79
CA GLU A 251 -73.12 49.45 -22.07
C GLU A 251 -74.27 50.23 -21.41
N GLN A 252 -74.06 50.79 -20.21
CA GLN A 252 -75.05 51.64 -19.54
C GLN A 252 -75.19 53.05 -20.15
N ALA A 253 -74.11 53.61 -20.71
CA ALA A 253 -74.12 54.90 -21.39
C ALA A 253 -74.70 54.82 -22.81
N GLY A 254 -74.59 53.67 -23.49
CA GLY A 254 -75.22 53.41 -24.79
C GLY A 254 -76.75 53.48 -24.76
N ILE A 255 -77.38 53.35 -23.58
CA ILE A 255 -78.82 53.49 -23.40
C ILE A 255 -79.22 54.97 -23.18
N ARG A 256 -78.27 55.87 -22.87
CA ARG A 256 -78.55 57.29 -22.54
C ARG A 256 -78.40 58.27 -23.71
N SER A 257 -78.06 57.83 -24.93
CA SER A 257 -77.85 58.73 -26.08
C SER A 257 -78.98 58.78 -27.12
N ILE A 258 -80.25 58.59 -26.72
CA ILE A 258 -81.42 58.71 -27.62
C ILE A 258 -82.17 60.05 -27.52
N ASN A 259 -81.95 60.88 -26.48
CA ASN A 259 -82.67 62.15 -26.34
C ASN A 259 -81.72 63.33 -26.42
N LYS A 260 -81.59 63.89 -27.63
CA LYS A 260 -80.76 65.04 -27.95
C LYS A 260 -81.64 66.18 -28.47
N TYR A 261 -82.17 67.03 -27.59
CA TYR A 261 -82.59 68.41 -27.90
C TYR A 261 -82.58 69.24 -26.61
N ASP A 262 -81.62 70.18 -26.50
CA ASP A 262 -81.84 71.59 -26.08
C ASP A 262 -80.53 72.26 -25.62
N GLY A 263 -80.17 73.33 -26.33
CA GLY A 263 -78.89 74.04 -26.32
C GLY A 263 -78.59 74.93 -25.10
N GLN A 264 -78.98 74.52 -23.89
CA GLN A 264 -78.66 75.23 -22.64
C GLN A 264 -77.90 74.35 -21.61
N SER A 265 -77.54 73.11 -21.97
CA SER A 265 -76.88 72.16 -21.06
C SER A 265 -75.36 72.33 -20.95
N ALA A 266 -74.72 72.99 -21.93
CA ALA A 266 -73.26 73.09 -22.01
C ALA A 266 -72.65 73.92 -20.87
N GLU A 267 -73.31 74.99 -20.42
CA GLU A 267 -72.79 75.83 -19.32
C GLU A 267 -72.97 75.18 -17.94
N ARG A 268 -74.04 74.39 -17.75
CA ARG A 268 -74.27 73.65 -16.50
C ARG A 268 -73.29 72.48 -16.32
N ASP A 269 -72.86 71.86 -17.42
CA ASP A 269 -71.88 70.77 -17.37
C ASP A 269 -70.44 71.26 -17.13
N GLN A 270 -70.10 72.49 -17.55
CA GLN A 270 -68.81 73.11 -17.22
C GLN A 270 -68.69 73.39 -15.72
N ILE A 271 -69.73 73.95 -15.08
CA ILE A 271 -69.78 74.16 -13.62
C ILE A 271 -69.71 72.84 -12.85
N ARG A 272 -70.26 71.75 -13.41
CA ARG A 272 -70.24 70.44 -12.76
C ARG A 272 -68.86 69.77 -12.88
N GLN A 273 -68.16 69.96 -14.00
CA GLN A 273 -66.79 69.49 -14.20
C GLN A 273 -65.76 70.24 -13.35
N GLU A 274 -65.90 71.56 -13.22
CA GLU A 274 -65.01 72.39 -12.41
C GLU A 274 -65.07 71.97 -10.93
N ARG A 275 -66.28 71.86 -10.38
CA ARG A 275 -66.50 71.36 -9.00
C ARG A 275 -66.03 69.91 -8.79
N GLN A 276 -65.92 69.13 -9.85
CA GLN A 276 -65.42 67.77 -9.78
C GLN A 276 -63.89 67.70 -9.82
N LYS A 277 -63.23 68.62 -10.52
CA LYS A 277 -61.77 68.77 -10.48
C LYS A 277 -61.29 69.24 -9.10
N ASP A 278 -61.99 70.19 -8.48
CA ASP A 278 -61.63 70.66 -7.13
C ASP A 278 -61.72 69.53 -6.09
N ARG A 279 -62.80 68.73 -6.13
CA ARG A 279 -62.91 67.55 -5.26
C ARG A 279 -61.83 66.51 -5.50
N GLN A 280 -61.36 66.35 -6.73
CA GLN A 280 -60.25 65.41 -7.03
C GLN A 280 -58.91 65.94 -6.50
N HIS A 281 -58.70 67.26 -6.55
CA HIS A 281 -57.52 67.90 -5.98
C HIS A 281 -57.50 67.75 -4.44
N ASP A 282 -58.64 67.94 -3.77
CA ASP A 282 -58.75 67.78 -2.32
C ASP A 282 -58.56 66.32 -1.86
N VAL A 283 -59.11 65.35 -2.60
CA VAL A 283 -58.91 63.92 -2.32
C VAL A 283 -57.46 63.51 -2.54
N ALA A 284 -56.78 64.06 -3.57
CA ALA A 284 -55.36 63.79 -3.81
C ALA A 284 -54.46 64.36 -2.70
N LEU A 285 -54.81 65.52 -2.15
CA LEU A 285 -54.13 66.11 -0.99
C LEU A 285 -54.33 65.25 0.26
N GLN A 286 -55.56 64.79 0.55
CA GLN A 286 -55.84 63.89 1.67
C GLN A 286 -55.10 62.56 1.55
N LEU A 287 -55.07 61.94 0.36
CA LEU A 287 -54.33 60.68 0.17
C LEU A 287 -52.81 60.86 0.36
N ALA A 288 -52.25 61.99 -0.08
CA ALA A 288 -50.83 62.28 0.11
C ALA A 288 -50.47 62.55 1.58
N GLU A 289 -51.44 63.04 2.38
CA GLU A 289 -51.31 63.24 3.82
C GLU A 289 -51.38 61.90 4.58
N ASP A 290 -52.34 61.03 4.23
CA ASP A 290 -52.48 59.68 4.78
C ASP A 290 -51.27 58.77 4.50
N ASP A 291 -50.63 58.91 3.32
CA ASP A 291 -49.48 58.08 2.93
C ASP A 291 -48.19 58.43 3.73
N LYS A 292 -48.07 59.67 4.21
CA LYS A 292 -47.01 60.07 5.15
C LYS A 292 -47.23 59.50 6.55
N GLU A 293 -48.47 59.39 7.00
CA GLU A 293 -48.80 58.85 8.33
C GLU A 293 -48.66 57.32 8.39
N ASN A 294 -49.03 56.62 7.31
CA ASN A 294 -49.02 55.14 7.26
C ASN A 294 -47.62 54.51 7.12
N ARG A 295 -46.64 55.22 6.54
CA ARG A 295 -45.23 54.78 6.52
C ARG A 295 -44.59 54.62 7.91
N SER A 296 -45.21 55.21 8.94
CA SER A 296 -44.77 55.10 10.34
C SER A 296 -45.41 53.93 11.09
N LYS A 297 -46.50 53.34 10.56
CA LYS A 297 -47.30 52.27 11.21
C LYS A 297 -47.00 50.85 10.71
N GLU A 298 -46.27 50.67 9.60
CA GLU A 298 -45.96 49.34 9.04
C GLU A 298 -44.83 48.55 9.73
N ARG A 299 -44.35 48.96 10.92
CA ARG A 299 -43.32 48.21 11.67
C ARG A 299 -43.86 47.29 12.77
N ASP A 300 -45.16 47.32 13.06
CA ASP A 300 -45.77 46.56 14.16
C ASP A 300 -46.86 45.60 13.65
N ILE A 301 -46.45 44.59 12.89
CA ILE A 301 -47.32 43.46 12.49
C ILE A 301 -46.64 42.14 12.88
N SER A 302 -46.59 41.86 14.18
CA SER A 302 -46.17 40.55 14.71
C SER A 302 -47.25 39.81 15.51
N GLU A 303 -48.42 40.39 15.80
CA GLU A 303 -49.40 39.72 16.68
C GLU A 303 -50.86 40.03 16.33
N LYS A 304 -51.37 39.54 15.19
CA LYS A 304 -52.82 39.37 14.95
C LYS A 304 -53.10 38.17 14.06
N ILE A 305 -53.06 36.98 14.64
CA ILE A 305 -53.71 35.79 14.08
C ILE A 305 -55.12 35.74 14.70
N PRO A 306 -56.21 35.87 13.93
CA PRO A 306 -57.54 35.62 14.47
C PRO A 306 -57.74 34.11 14.67
N LEU A 307 -57.80 33.74 15.94
CA LEU A 307 -58.21 32.44 16.44
C LEU A 307 -59.71 32.25 16.19
N GLY A 308 -60.10 31.13 15.55
CA GLY A 308 -61.42 30.52 15.71
C GLY A 308 -62.54 30.97 14.77
N ILE A 309 -62.55 30.44 13.53
CA ILE A 309 -63.79 30.09 12.81
C ILE A 309 -63.52 28.79 12.04
N GLN A 310 -63.96 27.65 12.59
CA GLN A 310 -64.04 26.39 11.85
C GLN A 310 -65.40 26.32 11.14
N THR A 311 -65.39 26.14 9.82
CA THR A 311 -66.53 25.59 9.07
C THR A 311 -66.07 24.30 8.42
N THR A 312 -66.18 23.19 9.14
CA THR A 312 -65.91 21.85 8.60
C THR A 312 -67.23 21.22 8.17
N SER A 313 -67.62 21.42 6.91
CA SER A 313 -68.66 20.60 6.29
C SER A 313 -68.07 19.23 5.95
N ASN A 314 -68.11 18.30 6.90
CA ASN A 314 -67.72 16.91 6.68
C ASN A 314 -68.86 16.16 5.99
N THR A 315 -68.75 15.94 4.67
CA THR A 315 -69.75 15.23 3.85
C THR A 315 -69.40 13.76 3.59
N ASP A 316 -68.50 13.17 4.38
CA ASP A 316 -68.12 11.76 4.27
C ASP A 316 -68.22 11.04 5.63
N VAL A 317 -68.57 9.75 5.59
CA VAL A 317 -68.79 8.87 6.75
C VAL A 317 -67.59 8.92 7.70
N GLN A 318 -67.83 9.25 8.97
CA GLN A 318 -66.80 9.32 10.00
C GLN A 318 -66.18 7.93 10.24
N PHE A 319 -64.94 7.72 9.82
CA PHE A 319 -64.16 6.53 10.18
C PHE A 319 -63.52 6.73 11.57
N ASP A 320 -63.39 5.63 12.34
CA ASP A 320 -62.77 5.65 13.67
C ASP A 320 -61.29 6.07 13.56
N GLN A 321 -60.92 7.12 14.30
CA GLN A 321 -59.58 7.71 14.34
C GLN A 321 -58.48 6.68 14.70
N ARG A 322 -58.83 5.62 15.43
CA ARG A 322 -57.89 4.54 15.77
C ARG A 322 -57.38 3.77 14.56
N LEU A 323 -58.18 3.70 13.49
CA LEU A 323 -57.83 2.98 12.27
C LEU A 323 -56.80 3.74 11.43
N PHE A 324 -56.76 5.07 11.50
CA PHE A 324 -55.80 5.89 10.75
C PHE A 324 -54.37 5.82 11.28
N ASN A 325 -54.20 5.46 12.55
CA ASN A 325 -52.86 5.30 13.15
C ASN A 325 -52.35 3.85 13.10
N MET A 326 -53.09 2.91 12.49
CA MET A 326 -52.57 1.57 12.24
C MET A 326 -51.73 1.57 10.95
N SER A 327 -50.40 1.65 11.09
CA SER A 327 -49.42 1.54 10.00
C SER A 327 -49.31 0.09 9.49
N SER A 328 -50.37 -0.44 8.89
CA SER A 328 -50.47 -1.88 8.54
C SER A 328 -50.27 -2.20 7.06
N SER A 329 -50.22 -1.23 6.15
CA SER A 329 -50.31 -1.53 4.70
C SER A 329 -49.05 -1.26 3.87
N LEU A 330 -48.22 -0.28 4.23
CA LEU A 330 -47.12 0.14 3.33
C LEU A 330 -45.78 -0.56 3.64
N SER A 331 -45.49 -0.94 4.88
CA SER A 331 -44.20 -1.49 5.28
C SER A 331 -44.04 -3.00 4.98
N ARG A 332 -45.13 -3.74 4.75
CA ARG A 332 -45.10 -5.21 4.52
C ARG A 332 -44.67 -5.63 3.12
N SER A 333 -44.60 -4.71 2.15
CA SER A 333 -44.36 -5.05 0.74
C SER A 333 -42.97 -4.64 0.21
N LEU A 334 -42.09 -4.08 1.06
CA LEU A 334 -40.77 -3.56 0.66
C LEU A 334 -39.62 -4.47 1.11
N GLY A 335 -39.78 -5.79 0.96
CA GLY A 335 -38.74 -6.78 1.24
C GLY A 335 -37.99 -7.20 -0.02
N ASP A 336 -36.66 -7.20 0.05
CA ASP A 336 -35.74 -7.83 -0.91
C ASP A 336 -35.83 -9.36 -0.80
N ASP A 337 -35.48 -10.11 -1.85
CA ASP A 337 -35.65 -11.59 -1.90
C ASP A 337 -34.85 -12.34 -0.80
N GLU A 338 -33.86 -11.68 -0.20
CA GLU A 338 -33.05 -12.18 0.92
C GLU A 338 -33.66 -11.89 2.31
N SER A 339 -34.79 -11.19 2.40
CA SER A 339 -35.42 -10.81 3.67
C SER A 339 -36.49 -11.83 4.11
N TYR A 340 -36.22 -12.55 5.21
CA TYR A 340 -37.10 -13.61 5.74
C TYR A 340 -38.32 -13.04 6.52
N ASN A 341 -39.21 -12.35 5.81
CA ASN A 341 -40.41 -11.68 6.33
C ASN A 341 -41.70 -12.51 6.11
N VAL A 342 -41.65 -13.83 6.35
CA VAL A 342 -42.76 -14.76 6.06
C VAL A 342 -43.91 -14.65 7.06
N TYR A 343 -43.66 -14.16 8.28
CA TYR A 343 -44.64 -14.10 9.36
C TYR A 343 -44.87 -12.68 9.86
N ASP A 344 -46.14 -12.36 10.16
CA ASP A 344 -46.59 -11.02 10.56
C ASP A 344 -46.38 -10.74 12.05
N GLN A 345 -46.22 -11.78 12.85
CA GLN A 345 -46.08 -11.69 14.31
C GLN A 345 -44.95 -12.60 14.79
N PRO A 346 -44.18 -12.18 15.80
CA PRO A 346 -43.17 -13.04 16.42
C PRO A 346 -43.86 -14.22 17.14
N TRP A 347 -43.21 -15.39 17.11
CA TRP A 347 -43.73 -16.63 17.71
C TRP A 347 -43.98 -16.54 19.22
N ASN A 348 -43.25 -15.70 19.95
CA ASN A 348 -43.40 -15.52 21.39
C ASN A 348 -43.94 -14.12 21.72
N SER A 349 -45.02 -14.06 22.49
CA SER A 349 -45.64 -12.81 22.93
C SER A 349 -44.81 -12.06 23.97
N SER A 350 -43.84 -12.70 24.63
CA SER A 350 -43.01 -12.06 25.66
C SER A 350 -42.11 -10.95 25.11
N THR A 351 -41.74 -10.98 23.83
CA THR A 351 -41.02 -9.88 23.17
C THR A 351 -41.94 -8.77 22.68
N ALA A 352 -43.24 -9.03 22.53
CA ALA A 352 -44.23 -8.05 22.10
C ALA A 352 -44.87 -7.28 23.27
N VAL A 353 -44.83 -7.83 24.49
CA VAL A 353 -45.55 -7.27 25.65
C VAL A 353 -44.73 -6.23 26.43
N THR A 354 -43.41 -6.11 26.26
CA THR A 354 -42.63 -5.09 26.98
C THR A 354 -41.41 -4.57 26.19
N SER A 355 -41.35 -3.26 25.96
CA SER A 355 -40.13 -2.57 25.47
C SER A 355 -39.15 -2.19 26.59
N GLN A 356 -39.39 -2.69 27.81
CA GLN A 356 -38.56 -2.53 29.00
C GLN A 356 -38.67 -3.83 29.80
N ILE A 357 -37.63 -4.67 29.71
CA ILE A 357 -37.41 -5.74 30.69
C ILE A 357 -36.37 -5.18 31.66
N TYR A 358 -36.84 -4.36 32.60
CA TYR A 358 -36.19 -4.05 33.88
C TYR A 358 -37.20 -3.46 34.85
#